data_AF-A0A7X7RVB8-F1
#
_entry.id   AF-A0A7X7RVB8-F1
#
_cell.length_a   1.000
_cell.length_b   1.000
_cell.length_c   1.000
_cell.angle_alpha   90.00
_cell.angle_beta   90.00
_cell.angle_gamma   90.00
#
_symmetry.space_group_name_H-M   'P 1'
#
loop_
_entity.id
_entity.type
_entity.pdbx_description
1 polymer ?
#
loop_
_entity_poly.entity_id
_entity_poly.type
_entity_poly.pdbx_seq_one_letter_code
_entity_poly.pdbx_strand_id
1 'polypeptide(L)'
;MNKATEKKERGIKIKYTAVFLFLLVALVAGLSLGTEFYSLRRLLHLTDIDKMILFNIRGPRVLAAFIIGAGLSITGAVLQAILKNPLAE
;
A
#
# COMPACT_ATOMS: atom_id res chain seq x y z
N MET A 1 -36.15 -10.20 -5.15
CA MET A 1 -34.69 -9.99 -5.21
C MET A 1 -34.22 -9.66 -3.79
N ASN A 2 -33.24 -10.40 -3.27
CA ASN A 2 -33.13 -10.73 -1.85
C ASN A 2 -32.33 -9.68 -1.04
N LYS A 3 -32.94 -9.01 -0.05
CA LYS A 3 -32.25 -7.99 0.81
C LYS A 3 -30.98 -8.54 1.50
N ALA A 4 -30.88 -9.86 1.66
CA ALA A 4 -29.71 -10.54 2.22
C ALA A 4 -28.48 -10.51 1.29
N THR A 5 -28.67 -10.54 -0.04
CA THR A 5 -27.54 -10.47 -0.99
C THR A 5 -26.97 -9.05 -1.06
N GLU A 6 -27.81 -8.01 -1.05
CA GLU A 6 -27.36 -6.61 -1.00
C GLU A 6 -26.54 -6.32 0.27
N LYS A 7 -26.94 -6.81 1.44
CA LYS A 7 -26.21 -6.57 2.70
C LYS A 7 -24.84 -7.25 2.70
N LYS A 8 -24.72 -8.46 2.13
CA LYS A 8 -23.46 -9.20 2.01
C LYS A 8 -22.50 -8.53 1.03
N GLU A 9 -23.00 -8.08 -0.12
CA GLU A 9 -22.19 -7.33 -1.09
C GLU A 9 -21.70 -6.00 -0.55
N ARG A 10 -22.55 -5.29 0.23
CA ARG A 10 -22.17 -4.01 0.84
C ARG A 10 -21.01 -4.16 1.83
N GLY A 11 -21.03 -5.21 2.66
CA GLY A 11 -19.95 -5.50 3.61
C GLY A 11 -18.62 -5.85 2.93
N ILE A 12 -18.68 -6.55 1.79
CA ILE A 12 -17.49 -6.89 1.00
C ILE A 12 -16.91 -5.64 0.31
N LYS A 13 -17.76 -4.82 -0.31
CA LYS A 13 -17.34 -3.56 -0.95
C LYS A 13 -16.65 -2.63 0.05
N ILE A 14 -17.19 -2.47 1.26
CA ILE A 14 -16.59 -1.63 2.31
C ILE A 14 -15.19 -2.12 2.70
N LYS A 15 -14.99 -3.44 2.84
CA LYS A 15 -13.68 -4.01 3.18
C LYS A 15 -12.63 -3.71 2.11
N TYR A 16 -12.94 -3.93 0.84
CA TYR A 16 -12.01 -3.64 -0.25
C TYR A 16 -11.72 -2.14 -0.37
N THR A 17 -12.73 -1.28 -0.23
CA THR A 17 -12.53 0.17 -0.22
C THR A 17 -11.64 0.61 0.94
N ALA A 18 -11.81 0.04 2.14
CA ALA A 18 -10.98 0.35 3.30
C ALA A 18 -9.51 -0.07 3.11
N VAL A 19 -9.26 -1.27 2.59
CA VAL A 19 -7.90 -1.75 2.28
C VAL A 19 -7.24 -0.89 1.20
N PHE A 20 -7.99 -0.51 0.16
CA PHE A 20 -7.49 0.37 -0.89
C PHE A 20 -7.13 1.76 -0.34
N LEU A 21 -7.97 2.33 0.53
CA LEU A 21 -7.68 3.61 1.17
C LEU A 21 -6.44 3.52 2.07
N PHE A 22 -6.31 2.43 2.83
CA PHE A 22 -5.12 2.19 3.65
C PHE A 22 -3.84 2.08 2.80
N LEU A 23 -3.90 1.38 1.67
CA LEU A 23 -2.78 1.28 0.73
C LEU A 23 -2.34 2.66 0.21
N LEU A 24 -3.30 3.51 -0.16
CA LEU A 24 -3.01 4.87 -0.61
C LEU A 24 -2.35 5.71 0.49
N VAL A 25 -2.87 5.63 1.72
CA VAL A 25 -2.27 6.32 2.88
C VAL A 25 -0.86 5.80 3.13
N ALA A 26 -0.62 4.49 3.05
CA ALA A 26 0.70 3.89 3.25
C ALA A 26 1.70 4.32 2.16
N LEU A 27 1.29 4.43 0.90
CA LEU A 27 2.15 4.93 -0.18
C LEU A 27 2.51 6.40 0.01
N VAL A 28 1.53 7.24 0.35
CA VAL A 28 1.75 8.66 0.64
C VAL A 28 2.64 8.82 1.88
N ALA A 29 2.41 8.02 2.92
CA ALA A 29 3.23 8.00 4.12
C ALA A 29 4.66 7.51 3.82
N GLY A 30 4.85 6.50 2.98
CA GLY A 30 6.19 6.01 2.59
C GLY A 30 7.01 7.02 1.78
N LEU A 31 6.34 7.89 1.01
CA LEU A 31 6.97 9.02 0.33
C LEU A 31 7.26 10.19 1.29
N SER A 32 6.36 10.42 2.25
CA SER A 32 6.38 11.60 3.14
C SER A 32 7.22 11.42 4.40
N LEU A 33 7.23 10.23 4.99
CA LEU A 33 7.99 9.86 6.20
C LEU A 33 9.41 9.45 5.80
N GLY A 34 10.37 10.31 6.12
CA GLY A 34 11.80 10.05 5.95
C GLY A 34 12.62 10.90 6.92
N THR A 35 13.94 10.93 6.75
CA THR A 35 14.89 11.59 7.67
C THR A 35 14.60 13.06 7.93
N GLU A 36 13.88 13.72 7.02
CA GLU A 36 13.30 15.04 7.19
C GLU A 36 11.80 14.94 6.93
N PHE A 37 10.97 15.38 7.88
CA PHE A 37 9.55 15.60 7.65
C PHE A 37 9.40 16.72 6.62
N TYR A 38 8.97 16.40 5.41
CA TYR A 38 8.56 17.42 4.45
C TYR A 38 7.27 18.06 4.96
N SER A 39 7.40 19.13 5.73
CA SER A 39 6.28 20.01 6.07
C SER A 39 5.63 20.49 4.76
N LEU A 40 4.29 20.61 4.71
CA LEU A 40 3.55 21.10 3.53
C LEU A 40 4.13 22.42 2.98
N ARG A 41 4.80 23.23 3.82
CA ARG A 41 5.49 24.46 3.41
C ARG A 41 6.75 24.24 2.55
N ARG A 42 7.47 23.12 2.73
CA ARG A 42 8.67 22.77 1.94
C ARG A 42 8.32 22.10 0.61
N LEU A 43 7.11 21.54 0.49
CA LEU A 43 6.55 21.08 -0.79
C LEU A 43 6.14 22.23 -1.71
N LEU A 44 5.83 23.41 -1.16
CA LEU A 44 5.54 24.64 -1.93
C LEU A 44 6.82 25.35 -2.43
N HIS A 45 7.97 25.13 -1.77
CA HIS A 45 9.29 25.61 -2.20
C HIS A 45 10.27 24.45 -2.29
N LEU A 46 10.05 23.59 -3.29
CA LEU A 46 10.92 22.44 -3.57
C LEU A 46 12.29 22.90 -4.08
N THR A 47 13.33 22.66 -3.30
CA THR A 47 14.72 22.79 -3.75
C THR A 47 15.08 21.65 -4.70
N ASP A 48 16.05 21.82 -5.62
CA ASP A 48 16.46 20.75 -6.54
C ASP A 48 16.98 19.49 -5.82
N ILE A 49 17.59 19.67 -4.64
CA ILE A 49 18.04 18.59 -3.77
C ILE A 49 16.85 17.75 -3.26
N ASP A 50 15.74 18.39 -2.91
CA ASP A 50 14.54 17.71 -2.41
C ASP A 50 13.90 16.83 -3.49
N LYS A 51 13.86 17.33 -4.73
CA LYS A 51 13.42 16.53 -5.89
C LYS A 51 14.35 15.35 -6.13
N MET A 52 15.67 15.57 -6.04
CA MET A 52 16.64 14.49 -6.22
C MET A 52 16.45 13.38 -5.19
N ILE A 53 16.24 13.72 -3.91
CA ILE A 53 16.00 12.73 -2.84
C ILE A 53 14.67 12.01 -3.04
N LEU A 54 13.60 12.72 -3.39
CA LEU A 54 12.29 12.12 -3.58
C LEU A 54 12.30 11.13 -4.76
N PHE A 55 12.87 11.51 -5.90
CA PHE A 55 12.84 10.69 -7.12
C PHE A 55 13.94 9.64 -7.19
N ASN A 56 15.16 9.92 -6.73
CA ASN A 56 16.28 8.96 -6.84
C ASN A 56 16.43 8.04 -5.63
N ILE A 57 15.90 8.41 -4.46
CA ILE A 57 16.06 7.60 -3.23
C ILE A 57 14.72 7.05 -2.77
N ARG A 58 13.73 7.92 -2.51
CA ARG A 58 12.46 7.50 -1.90
C ARG A 58 11.54 6.77 -2.89
N GLY A 59 11.40 7.31 -4.10
CA GLY A 59 10.62 6.73 -5.19
C GLY A 59 10.94 5.26 -5.45
N PRO A 60 12.20 4.91 -5.80
CA PRO A 60 12.59 3.53 -6.05
C PRO A 60 12.39 2.63 -4.82
N ARG A 61 12.63 3.15 -3.60
CA ARG A 61 12.42 2.38 -2.36
C ARG A 61 10.95 2.03 -2.12
N VAL A 62 10.04 2.98 -2.30
CA VAL A 62 8.59 2.75 -2.12
C VAL A 62 8.06 1.78 -3.18
N LEU A 63 8.51 1.93 -4.43
CA LEU A 63 8.18 1.00 -5.51
C LEU A 63 8.70 -0.41 -5.22
N ALA A 64 9.95 -0.55 -4.78
CA ALA A 64 10.52 -1.84 -4.41
C ALA A 64 9.74 -2.49 -3.26
N ALA A 65 9.43 -1.73 -2.20
CA ALA A 65 8.63 -2.24 -1.08
C ALA A 65 7.24 -2.72 -1.51
N PHE A 66 6.59 -1.99 -2.42
CA PHE A 66 5.30 -2.39 -2.99
C PHE A 66 5.40 -3.70 -3.78
N ILE A 67 6.37 -3.82 -4.69
CA ILE A 67 6.56 -5.01 -5.52
C ILE A 67 6.93 -6.23 -4.66
N ILE A 68 7.87 -6.07 -3.72
CA ILE A 68 8.29 -7.15 -2.82
C ILE A 68 7.13 -7.60 -1.93
N GLY A 69 6.38 -6.66 -1.35
CA GLY A 69 5.21 -6.98 -0.52
C GLY A 69 4.11 -7.71 -1.30
N ALA A 70 3.83 -7.29 -2.53
CA ALA A 70 2.89 -7.99 -3.41
C ALA A 70 3.38 -9.40 -3.76
N GLY A 71 4.66 -9.55 -4.11
CA GLY A 71 5.28 -10.84 -4.40
C GLY A 71 5.23 -11.81 -3.22
N LEU A 72 5.54 -11.33 -2.01
CA LEU A 72 5.45 -12.12 -0.79
C LEU A 72 4.01 -12.54 -0.50
N SER A 73 3.05 -11.63 -0.67
CA SER A 73 1.61 -11.92 -0.48
C SER A 73 1.10 -13.00 -1.43
N ILE A 74 1.51 -12.95 -2.71
CA ILE A 74 1.18 -13.98 -3.70
C ILE A 74 1.84 -15.30 -3.33
N THR A 75 3.11 -15.26 -2.92
CA THR A 75 3.87 -16.46 -2.55
C THR A 75 3.25 -17.17 -1.35
N GLY A 76 2.84 -16.43 -0.31
CA GLY A 76 2.12 -16.98 0.84
C GLY A 76 0.78 -17.61 0.44
N ALA A 77 0.00 -16.95 -0.43
CA ALA A 77 -1.25 -17.51 -0.94
C ALA A 77 -1.04 -18.81 -1.75
N VAL A 78 0.02 -18.88 -2.55
CA VAL A 78 0.40 -20.09 -3.29
C VAL A 78 0.83 -21.19 -2.33
N LEU A 79 1.63 -20.88 -1.31
CA LEU A 79 2.08 -21.84 -0.31
C LEU A 79 0.90 -22.42 0.49
N GLN A 80 -0.05 -21.56 0.89
CA GLN A 80 -1.31 -21.97 1.52
C GLN A 80 -2.12 -22.93 0.65
N ALA A 81 -2.15 -22.69 -0.66
CA ALA A 81 -2.85 -23.56 -1.62
C ALA A 81 -2.15 -24.92 -1.80
N ILE A 82 -0.82 -24.93 -1.90
CA ILE A 82 -0.02 -26.16 -2.06
C ILE A 82 -0.11 -27.04 -0.82
N LEU A 83 0.09 -26.45 0.36
CA LEU A 83 0.02 -27.17 1.63
C LEU A 83 -1.42 -27.50 2.04
N LYS A 84 -2.42 -26.94 1.35
CA LYS A 84 -3.84 -26.98 1.73
C LYS A 84 -4.05 -26.60 3.20
N ASN A 85 -3.20 -25.70 3.69
CA ASN A 85 -3.18 -25.27 5.07
C ASN A 85 -3.32 -23.75 5.10
N PRO A 86 -4.51 -23.22 5.48
CA PRO A 86 -4.74 -21.78 5.52
C PRO A 86 -3.94 -21.05 6.61
N LEU A 87 -3.19 -21.77 7.44
CA LEU A 87 -2.26 -21.22 8.45
C LEU A 87 -0.80 -21.21 7.99
N ALA A 88 -0.51 -21.69 6.78
CA ALA A 88 0.84 -21.59 6.22
C ALA A 88 1.17 -20.13 5.88
N GLU A 89 2.39 -19.70 6.19
CA GLU A 89 2.84 -18.29 6.16
C GLU A 89 3.17 -17.75 4.76
#